data_AF-A0AAW9WJ50-F1
#
_entry.id   AF-A0AAW9WJ50-F1
#
_cell.length_a   1.000
_cell.length_b   1.000
_cell.length_c   1.000
_cell.angle_alpha   90.00
_cell.angle_beta   90.00
_cell.angle_gamma   90.00
#
_symmetry.space_group_name_H-M   'P 1'
#
loop_
_entity.id
_entity.type
_entity.pdbx_description
1 polymer ?
#
loop_
_entity_poly.entity_id
_entity_poly.type
_entity_poly.pdbx_seq_one_letter_code
_entity_poly.pdbx_strand_id
1 'polypeptide(L)'
;MIWKMNMNKRGTELAKRYPKQNDSLNTVLRKIYLKMDRQYGVCLAQEVKDCKGRSDKKPSTLEAISQSEKLRNLFESILFNFEEECRLREEKAQAAEAAKLALTRQEIIQPLIEARADRSTNGCSTYAAVWREMRKNGADFEAAEARYREKTRSKRSIKSKELVDNDIDLKKKFAETVAEMLHEAGKADHERAS
;
A
#
# COMPACT_ATOMS: atom_id res chain seq x y z
N MET A 1 3.69 -10.64 -34.42
CA MET A 1 4.56 -11.26 -33.40
C MET A 1 5.23 -10.21 -32.49
N ILE A 2 5.82 -9.14 -33.05
CA ILE A 2 6.49 -8.05 -32.32
C ILE A 2 5.59 -7.40 -31.24
N TRP A 3 4.34 -7.08 -31.58
CA TRP A 3 3.41 -6.42 -30.67
C TRP A 3 3.17 -7.21 -29.36
N LYS A 4 2.89 -8.52 -29.46
CA LYS A 4 2.67 -9.39 -28.28
C LYS A 4 3.89 -9.41 -27.36
N MET A 5 5.09 -9.50 -27.93
CA MET A 5 6.34 -9.50 -27.15
C MET A 5 6.51 -8.17 -26.40
N ASN A 6 6.25 -7.04 -27.05
CA ASN A 6 6.31 -5.72 -26.41
C ASN A 6 5.30 -5.60 -25.26
N MET A 7 4.05 -6.06 -25.46
CA MET A 7 3.02 -6.01 -24.42
C MET A 7 3.34 -6.90 -23.23
N ASN A 8 3.86 -8.11 -23.48
CA ASN A 8 4.31 -9.01 -22.41
C ASN A 8 5.48 -8.42 -21.63
N LYS A 9 6.46 -7.83 -22.32
CA LYS A 9 7.60 -7.16 -21.68
C LYS A 9 7.11 -6.03 -20.77
N ARG A 10 6.26 -5.15 -21.29
CA ARG A 10 5.74 -4.00 -20.56
C ARG A 10 4.86 -4.41 -19.37
N GLY A 11 3.99 -5.41 -19.55
CA GLY A 11 3.21 -5.98 -18.44
C GLY A 11 4.08 -6.64 -17.35
N THR A 12 5.19 -7.26 -17.75
CA THR A 12 6.17 -7.83 -16.82
C THR A 12 6.92 -6.75 -16.05
N GLU A 13 7.34 -5.67 -16.73
CA GLU A 13 7.97 -4.51 -16.11
C GLU A 13 7.01 -3.83 -15.12
N LEU A 14 5.72 -3.71 -15.47
CA LEU A 14 4.70 -3.17 -14.57
C LEU A 14 4.54 -4.01 -13.30
N ALA A 15 4.47 -5.35 -13.43
CA ALA A 15 4.40 -6.24 -12.28
C ALA A 15 5.65 -6.16 -11.39
N LYS A 16 6.83 -6.05 -12.00
CA LYS A 16 8.10 -5.86 -11.27
C LYS A 16 8.16 -4.52 -10.54
N ARG A 17 7.64 -3.45 -11.15
CA ARG A 17 7.68 -2.09 -10.58
C ARG A 17 6.65 -1.92 -9.46
N TYR A 18 5.49 -2.57 -9.57
CA TYR A 18 4.38 -2.44 -8.61
C TYR A 18 3.93 -3.81 -8.04
N PRO A 19 4.82 -4.58 -7.37
CA PRO A 19 4.54 -5.95 -6.97
C PRO A 19 3.40 -6.08 -5.96
N LYS A 20 3.21 -5.08 -5.10
CA LYS A 20 2.09 -5.02 -4.13
C LYS A 20 0.73 -4.90 -4.82
N GLN A 21 0.69 -4.37 -6.05
CA GLN A 21 -0.54 -4.18 -6.81
C GLN A 21 -0.73 -5.28 -7.85
N ASN A 22 0.36 -5.82 -8.40
CA ASN A 22 0.40 -6.81 -9.45
C ASN A 22 1.55 -7.80 -9.21
N ASP A 23 1.22 -9.01 -8.77
CA ASP A 23 2.20 -10.05 -8.45
C ASP A 23 2.90 -10.66 -9.70
N SER A 24 2.27 -10.56 -10.86
CA SER A 24 2.68 -11.26 -12.07
C SER A 24 2.11 -10.63 -13.33
N LEU A 25 2.71 -10.96 -14.48
CA LEU A 25 2.16 -10.62 -15.81
C LEU A 25 0.72 -11.12 -15.97
N ASN A 26 0.40 -12.31 -15.46
CA ASN A 26 -0.94 -12.89 -15.58
C ASN A 26 -1.99 -12.04 -14.86
N THR A 27 -1.65 -11.49 -13.69
CA THR A 27 -2.54 -10.57 -12.97
C THR A 27 -2.76 -9.27 -13.73
N VAL A 28 -1.72 -8.71 -14.35
CA VAL A 28 -1.83 -7.52 -15.21
C VAL A 28 -2.76 -7.81 -16.40
N LEU A 29 -2.48 -8.89 -17.15
CA LEU A 29 -3.28 -9.26 -18.32
C LEU A 29 -4.75 -9.52 -17.95
N ARG A 30 -5.00 -10.25 -16.85
CA ARG A 30 -6.37 -10.51 -16.36
C ARG A 30 -7.14 -9.22 -16.09
N LYS A 31 -6.51 -8.22 -15.45
CA LYS A 31 -7.16 -6.93 -15.17
C LYS A 31 -7.46 -6.15 -16.46
N ILE A 32 -6.54 -6.17 -17.43
CA ILE A 32 -6.76 -5.52 -18.73
C ILE A 32 -7.90 -6.20 -19.48
N TYR A 33 -7.89 -7.53 -19.58
CA TYR A 33 -8.96 -8.29 -20.22
C TYR A 33 -10.32 -8.03 -19.56
N LEU A 34 -10.35 -7.97 -18.23
CA LEU A 34 -11.57 -7.65 -17.50
C LEU A 34 -12.08 -6.24 -17.81
N LYS A 35 -11.20 -5.25 -17.98
CA LYS A 35 -11.60 -3.90 -18.41
C LYS A 35 -12.12 -3.92 -19.85
N MET A 36 -11.42 -4.59 -20.78
CA MET A 36 -11.87 -4.72 -22.18
C MET A 36 -13.27 -5.34 -22.28
N ASP A 37 -13.52 -6.41 -21.52
CA ASP A 37 -14.81 -7.10 -21.49
C ASP A 37 -15.89 -6.25 -20.80
N ARG A 38 -15.68 -5.82 -19.56
CA ARG A 38 -16.72 -5.17 -18.74
C ARG A 38 -16.98 -3.71 -19.09
N GLN A 39 -15.95 -2.96 -19.48
CA GLN A 39 -16.07 -1.51 -19.73
C GLN A 39 -16.22 -1.19 -21.20
N TYR A 40 -15.57 -1.97 -22.07
CA TYR A 40 -15.55 -1.71 -23.51
C TYR A 40 -16.35 -2.73 -24.32
N GLY A 41 -17.01 -3.71 -23.67
CA GLY A 41 -17.91 -4.66 -24.30
C GLY A 41 -17.23 -5.65 -25.25
N VAL A 42 -15.92 -5.86 -25.12
CA VAL A 42 -15.17 -6.78 -25.98
C VAL A 42 -15.42 -8.21 -25.54
N CYS A 43 -16.14 -8.98 -26.35
CA CYS A 43 -16.35 -10.40 -26.09
C CYS A 43 -15.08 -11.21 -26.42
N LEU A 44 -14.11 -11.23 -25.51
CA LEU A 44 -12.80 -11.87 -25.72
C LEU A 44 -12.89 -13.37 -26.03
N ALA A 45 -13.94 -14.05 -25.56
CA ALA A 45 -14.20 -15.44 -25.90
C ALA A 45 -14.51 -15.63 -27.39
N GLN A 46 -15.27 -14.70 -27.98
CA GLN A 46 -15.58 -14.70 -29.41
C GLN A 46 -14.33 -14.34 -30.24
N GLU A 47 -13.56 -13.33 -29.81
CA GLU A 47 -12.30 -12.98 -30.47
C GLU A 47 -11.32 -14.16 -30.53
N VAL A 48 -11.20 -14.94 -29.46
CA VAL A 48 -10.38 -16.16 -29.42
C VAL A 48 -10.93 -17.26 -30.33
N LYS A 49 -12.26 -17.38 -30.45
CA LYS A 49 -12.91 -18.37 -31.31
C LYS A 49 -12.72 -18.03 -32.80
N ASP A 50 -12.83 -16.76 -33.15
CA ASP A 50 -12.73 -16.27 -34.53
C ASP A 50 -11.28 -16.07 -34.99
N CYS A 51 -10.34 -16.04 -34.04
CA CYS A 51 -8.92 -16.04 -34.30
C CYS A 51 -8.52 -17.32 -35.04
N LYS A 52 -8.45 -17.23 -36.38
CA LYS A 52 -7.92 -18.29 -37.23
C LYS A 52 -6.44 -18.48 -36.91
N GLY A 53 -6.13 -19.53 -36.16
CA GLY A 53 -4.76 -19.92 -35.85
C GLY A 53 -4.02 -20.37 -37.10
N ARG A 54 -2.70 -20.15 -37.16
CA ARG A 54 -1.82 -20.82 -38.12
C ARG A 54 -1.49 -22.27 -37.71
N SER A 55 -2.07 -22.77 -36.61
CA SER A 55 -1.80 -24.09 -36.03
C SER A 55 -3.07 -24.65 -35.37
N ASP A 56 -3.11 -25.96 -35.15
CA ASP A 56 -4.21 -26.66 -34.45
C ASP A 56 -4.34 -26.33 -32.95
N LYS A 57 -3.40 -25.54 -32.40
CA LYS A 57 -3.46 -25.10 -31.00
C LYS A 57 -4.41 -23.91 -30.83
N LYS A 58 -5.23 -23.97 -29.78
CA LYS A 58 -6.12 -22.87 -29.38
C LYS A 58 -5.30 -21.58 -29.14
N PRO A 59 -5.63 -20.46 -29.82
CA PRO A 59 -4.89 -19.22 -29.67
C PRO A 59 -5.10 -18.62 -28.27
N SER A 60 -4.07 -17.93 -27.78
CA SER A 60 -4.17 -17.15 -26.54
C SER A 60 -5.01 -15.88 -26.74
N THR A 61 -5.62 -15.33 -25.68
CA THR A 61 -6.38 -14.07 -25.76
C THR A 61 -5.55 -12.91 -26.31
N LEU A 62 -4.28 -12.80 -25.90
CA LEU A 62 -3.37 -11.78 -26.43
C LEU A 62 -3.08 -11.97 -27.93
N GLU A 63 -3.17 -13.21 -28.42
CA GLU A 63 -3.04 -13.50 -29.85
C GLU A 63 -4.22 -13.00 -30.66
N ALA A 64 -5.43 -13.32 -30.19
CA ALA A 64 -6.66 -12.82 -30.81
C ALA A 64 -6.66 -11.28 -30.87
N ILE A 65 -6.35 -10.63 -29.74
CA ILE A 65 -6.22 -9.16 -29.68
C ILE A 65 -5.18 -8.65 -30.69
N SER A 66 -4.05 -9.35 -30.84
CA SER A 66 -2.96 -8.89 -31.73
C SER A 66 -3.32 -8.87 -33.22
N GLN A 67 -4.40 -9.55 -33.63
CA GLN A 67 -4.85 -9.58 -35.03
C GLN A 67 -5.70 -8.36 -35.40
N SER A 68 -6.27 -7.65 -34.43
CA SER A 68 -7.13 -6.49 -34.66
C SER A 68 -6.44 -5.22 -34.19
N GLU A 69 -6.21 -4.28 -35.10
CA GLU A 69 -5.63 -2.97 -34.75
C GLU A 69 -6.47 -2.23 -33.71
N LYS A 70 -7.81 -2.25 -33.85
CA LYS A 70 -8.72 -1.66 -32.87
C LYS A 70 -8.52 -2.25 -31.47
N LEU A 71 -8.41 -3.58 -31.36
CA LEU A 71 -8.21 -4.24 -30.08
C LEU A 71 -6.80 -4.01 -29.53
N ARG A 72 -5.78 -3.95 -30.38
CA ARG A 72 -4.42 -3.57 -29.99
C ARG A 72 -4.38 -2.18 -29.37
N ASN A 73 -4.97 -1.19 -30.06
CA ASN A 73 -5.00 0.19 -29.59
C ASN A 73 -5.77 0.32 -28.26
N LEU A 74 -6.89 -0.39 -28.12
CA LEU A 74 -7.64 -0.44 -26.87
C LEU A 74 -6.81 -1.07 -25.74
N PHE A 75 -6.17 -2.21 -26.01
CA PHE A 75 -5.32 -2.90 -25.04
C PHE A 75 -4.18 -2.00 -24.57
N GLU A 76 -3.48 -1.34 -25.51
CA GLU A 76 -2.38 -0.42 -25.21
C GLU A 76 -2.85 0.77 -24.37
N SER A 77 -3.99 1.37 -24.72
CA SER A 77 -4.58 2.47 -23.95
C SER A 77 -4.92 2.05 -22.53
N ILE A 78 -5.52 0.88 -22.34
CA ILE A 78 -5.82 0.35 -21.00
C ILE A 78 -4.53 0.07 -20.23
N LEU A 79 -3.52 -0.54 -20.86
CA LEU A 79 -2.24 -0.82 -20.21
C LEU A 79 -1.54 0.47 -19.77
N PHE A 80 -1.54 1.51 -20.61
CA PHE A 80 -0.96 2.82 -20.28
C PHE A 80 -1.68 3.47 -19.10
N ASN A 81 -3.02 3.53 -19.15
CA ASN A 81 -3.81 4.07 -18.05
C ASN A 81 -3.62 3.27 -16.76
N PHE A 82 -3.47 1.95 -16.87
CA PHE A 82 -3.26 1.08 -15.74
C PHE A 82 -1.87 1.29 -15.09
N GLU A 83 -0.84 1.58 -15.88
CA GLU A 83 0.48 1.99 -15.38
C GLU A 83 0.40 3.30 -14.59
N GLU A 84 -0.29 4.30 -15.12
CA GLU A 84 -0.54 5.57 -14.44
C GLU A 84 -1.35 5.42 -13.15
N GLU A 85 -2.41 4.60 -13.16
CA GLU A 85 -3.19 4.28 -11.96
C GLU A 85 -2.32 3.63 -10.88
N CYS A 86 -1.40 2.73 -11.25
CA CYS A 86 -0.48 2.11 -10.31
C CYS A 86 0.48 3.13 -9.70
N ARG A 87 1.04 4.03 -10.52
CA ARG A 87 1.94 5.10 -10.07
C ARG A 87 1.24 6.04 -9.09
N LEU A 88 0.07 6.54 -9.45
CA LEU A 88 -0.71 7.47 -8.61
C LEU A 88 -1.09 6.85 -7.27
N ARG A 89 -1.44 5.55 -7.23
CA ARG A 89 -1.73 4.87 -5.96
C ARG A 89 -0.51 4.77 -5.06
N GLU A 90 0.66 4.50 -5.61
CA GLU A 90 1.88 4.44 -4.84
C GLU A 90 2.32 5.82 -4.37
N GLU A 91 2.27 6.84 -5.22
CA GLU A 91 2.50 8.24 -4.85
C GLU A 91 1.54 8.67 -3.72
N LYS A 92 0.25 8.34 -3.82
CA LYS A 92 -0.73 8.64 -2.78
C LYS A 92 -0.43 7.90 -1.48
N ALA A 93 -0.01 6.62 -1.55
CA ALA A 93 0.38 5.87 -0.37
C ALA A 93 1.63 6.47 0.29
N GLN A 94 2.63 6.84 -0.50
CA GLN A 94 3.84 7.52 -0.02
C GLN A 94 3.52 8.88 0.58
N ALA A 95 2.64 9.67 -0.03
CA ALA A 95 2.21 10.96 0.49
C ALA A 95 1.43 10.81 1.80
N ALA A 96 0.56 9.80 1.92
CA ALA A 96 -0.16 9.50 3.16
C ALA A 96 0.80 9.09 4.28
N GLU A 97 1.79 8.24 3.98
CA GLU A 97 2.82 7.88 4.95
C GLU A 97 3.71 9.06 5.33
N ALA A 98 4.09 9.90 4.37
CA ALA A 98 4.85 11.13 4.62
C ALA A 98 4.05 12.12 5.47
N ALA A 99 2.75 12.28 5.23
CA ALA A 99 1.87 13.13 6.02
C ALA A 99 1.75 12.63 7.46
N LYS A 100 1.58 11.32 7.67
CA LYS A 100 1.60 10.71 9.02
C LYS A 100 2.93 10.96 9.73
N LEU A 101 4.05 10.90 9.00
CA LEU A 101 5.38 11.16 9.55
C LEU A 101 5.65 12.66 9.80
N ALA A 102 4.96 13.56 9.11
CA ALA A 102 5.05 15.00 9.32
C ALA A 102 4.38 15.42 10.64
N LEU A 103 3.32 14.72 11.06
CA LEU A 103 2.66 14.96 12.33
C LEU A 103 3.64 14.78 13.49
N THR A 104 3.58 15.67 14.48
CA THR A 104 4.30 15.51 15.73
C THR A 104 3.74 14.32 16.53
N ARG A 105 4.55 13.77 17.43
CA ARG A 105 4.10 12.72 18.36
C ARG A 105 2.85 13.13 19.16
N GLN A 106 2.75 14.42 19.51
CA GLN A 106 1.58 14.93 20.23
C GLN A 106 0.33 14.94 19.36
N GLU A 107 0.41 15.40 18.11
CA GLU A 107 -0.73 15.40 17.19
C GLU A 107 -1.22 13.97 16.91
N ILE A 108 -0.30 13.00 16.84
CA ILE A 108 -0.63 11.60 16.63
C ILE A 108 -1.46 11.03 17.80
N ILE A 109 -1.07 11.27 19.05
CA ILE A 109 -1.71 10.66 20.24
C ILE A 109 -2.91 11.45 20.79
N GLN A 110 -3.07 12.72 20.38
CA GLN A 110 -4.12 13.60 20.89
C GLN A 110 -5.53 12.99 20.76
N PRO A 111 -5.94 12.36 19.64
CA PRO A 111 -7.26 11.73 19.53
C PRO A 111 -7.48 10.60 20.56
N LEU A 112 -6.43 9.85 20.90
CA LEU A 112 -6.51 8.77 21.87
C LEU A 112 -6.57 9.28 23.31
N ILE A 113 -5.88 10.37 23.62
CA ILE A 113 -5.99 11.07 24.92
C ILE A 113 -7.44 11.50 25.14
N GLU A 114 -8.06 12.09 24.12
CA GLU A 114 -9.45 12.54 24.14
C GLU A 114 -10.43 11.37 24.28
N ALA A 115 -10.29 10.33 23.46
CA ALA A 115 -11.14 9.15 23.52
C ALA A 115 -11.08 8.42 24.88
N ARG A 116 -9.93 8.46 25.56
CA ARG A 116 -9.76 7.87 26.91
C ARG A 116 -10.14 8.83 28.05
N ALA A 117 -10.54 10.06 27.73
CA ALA A 117 -10.77 11.13 28.70
C ALA A 117 -9.62 11.28 29.71
N ASP A 118 -8.37 11.16 29.25
CA ASP A 118 -7.18 11.16 30.10
C ASP A 118 -6.90 12.56 30.65
N ARG A 119 -7.13 12.74 31.96
CA ARG A 119 -6.92 14.01 32.69
C ARG A 119 -5.51 14.17 33.25
N SER A 120 -4.61 13.22 33.01
CA SER A 120 -3.22 13.34 33.45
C SER A 120 -2.52 14.48 32.70
N THR A 121 -1.50 15.07 33.34
CA THR A 121 -0.74 16.17 32.73
C THR A 121 -0.21 15.75 31.35
N ASN A 122 -0.62 16.45 30.30
CA ASN A 122 -0.24 16.17 28.89
C ASN A 122 -0.54 14.72 28.42
N GLY A 123 -1.54 14.04 29.00
CA GLY A 123 -1.91 12.68 28.62
C GLY A 123 -0.84 11.62 28.96
N CYS A 124 -0.05 11.84 30.02
CA CYS A 124 1.01 10.93 30.44
C CYS A 124 0.54 9.47 30.64
N SER A 125 -0.68 9.26 31.13
CA SER A 125 -1.25 7.92 31.33
C SER A 125 -1.44 7.21 29.99
N THR A 126 -1.99 7.90 29.00
CA THR A 126 -2.17 7.41 27.63
C THR A 126 -0.82 7.11 26.97
N TYR A 127 0.16 8.00 27.13
CA TYR A 127 1.53 7.72 26.67
C TYR A 127 2.11 6.45 27.28
N ALA A 128 1.99 6.26 28.59
CA ALA A 128 2.50 5.08 29.27
C ALA A 128 1.84 3.78 28.76
N ALA A 129 0.53 3.83 28.49
CA ALA A 129 -0.19 2.72 27.88
C ALA A 129 0.32 2.40 26.47
N VAL A 130 0.47 3.43 25.62
CA VAL A 130 1.00 3.26 24.26
C VAL A 130 2.43 2.69 24.28
N TRP A 131 3.31 3.17 25.16
CA TRP A 131 4.66 2.62 25.29
C TRP A 131 4.69 1.16 25.74
N ARG A 132 3.71 0.74 26.54
CA ARG A 132 3.59 -0.66 26.97
C ARG A 132 3.13 -1.52 25.79
N GLU A 133 2.13 -1.08 25.06
CA GLU A 133 1.58 -1.82 23.92
C GLU A 133 2.59 -1.92 22.77
N MET A 134 3.32 -0.84 22.49
CA MET A 134 4.43 -0.88 21.53
C MET A 134 5.47 -1.96 21.86
N ARG A 135 5.89 -2.06 23.13
CA ARG A 135 6.85 -3.10 23.55
C ARG A 135 6.27 -4.50 23.40
N LYS A 136 5.00 -4.69 23.75
CA LYS A 136 4.27 -5.95 23.57
C LYS A 136 4.19 -6.36 22.09
N ASN A 137 4.01 -5.38 21.20
CA ASN A 137 3.97 -5.57 19.75
C ASN A 137 5.37 -5.60 19.09
N GLY A 138 6.44 -5.78 19.86
CA GLY A 138 7.79 -5.94 19.32
C GLY A 138 8.45 -4.66 18.81
N ALA A 139 8.11 -3.50 19.38
CA ALA A 139 8.89 -2.29 19.18
C ALA A 139 10.25 -2.40 19.88
N ASP A 140 11.32 -2.36 19.09
CA ASP A 140 12.70 -2.46 19.56
C ASP A 140 13.26 -1.06 19.84
N PHE A 141 13.07 -0.61 21.09
CA PHE A 141 13.59 0.69 21.55
C PHE A 141 15.12 0.67 21.71
N GLU A 142 15.74 -0.49 21.93
CA GLU A 142 17.19 -0.61 22.08
C GLU A 142 17.89 -0.42 20.73
N ALA A 143 17.37 -1.04 19.67
CA ALA A 143 17.88 -0.83 18.32
C ALA A 143 17.66 0.62 17.86
N ALA A 144 16.52 1.22 18.18
CA ALA A 144 16.27 2.64 17.88
C ALA A 144 17.25 3.56 18.62
N GLU A 145 17.55 3.26 19.89
CA GLU A 145 18.54 4.00 20.66
C GLU A 145 19.96 3.84 20.08
N ALA A 146 20.34 2.63 19.69
CA ALA A 146 21.64 2.37 19.05
C ALA A 146 21.81 3.19 17.76
N ARG A 147 20.80 3.18 16.86
CA ARG A 147 20.80 4.00 15.64
C ARG A 147 20.90 5.50 15.93
N TYR A 148 20.16 5.98 16.92
CA TYR A 148 20.23 7.39 17.32
C TYR A 148 21.62 7.77 17.84
N ARG A 149 22.23 6.92 18.67
CA ARG A 149 23.58 7.15 19.22
C ARG A 149 24.64 7.15 18.13
N GLU A 150 24.55 6.25 17.15
CA GLU A 150 25.45 6.22 15.99
C GLU A 150 25.35 7.53 15.20
N LYS A 151 24.13 7.99 14.91
CA LYS A 151 23.88 9.22 14.14
C LYS A 151 24.32 10.50 14.85
N THR A 152 24.06 10.60 16.16
CA THR A 152 24.31 11.83 16.94
C THR A 152 25.64 11.83 17.66
N ARG A 153 26.36 10.69 17.69
CA ARG A 153 27.55 10.43 18.51
C ARG A 153 27.34 10.73 20.01
N SER A 154 26.10 10.75 20.47
CA SER A 154 25.75 11.08 21.85
C SER A 154 25.81 9.83 22.75
N LYS A 155 26.32 10.00 23.97
CA LYS A 155 26.40 8.94 24.99
C LYS A 155 25.36 9.08 26.09
N ARG A 156 24.45 10.05 26.01
CA ARG A 156 23.43 10.28 27.04
C ARG A 156 22.30 9.25 26.96
N SER A 157 21.64 9.03 28.10
CA SER A 157 20.36 8.30 28.13
C SER A 157 19.29 9.09 27.38
N ILE A 158 18.57 8.42 26.47
CA ILE A 158 17.55 9.03 25.61
C ILE A 158 16.17 8.49 26.03
N LYS A 159 15.19 9.40 26.14
CA LYS A 159 13.82 9.04 26.55
C LYS A 159 13.05 8.48 25.35
N SER A 160 12.11 7.56 25.59
CA SER A 160 11.27 6.97 24.52
C SER A 160 10.56 8.00 23.64
N LYS A 161 10.09 9.12 24.21
CA LYS A 161 9.48 10.22 23.46
C LYS A 161 10.43 10.80 22.40
N GLU A 162 11.69 10.96 22.77
CA GLU A 162 12.72 11.54 21.92
C GLU A 162 13.17 10.55 20.85
N LEU A 163 13.20 9.25 21.16
CA LEU A 163 13.45 8.22 20.14
C LEU A 163 12.35 8.24 19.07
N VAL A 164 11.07 8.33 19.47
CA VAL A 164 9.95 8.43 18.52
C VAL A 164 10.03 9.68 17.66
N ASP A 165 10.48 10.81 18.21
CA ASP A 165 10.61 12.04 17.45
C ASP A 165 11.75 11.97 16.41
N ASN A 166 12.70 11.03 16.55
CA ASN A 166 13.93 10.98 15.73
C ASN A 166 14.15 9.69 14.93
N ASP A 167 13.42 8.60 15.21
CA ASP A 167 13.48 7.33 14.50
C ASP A 167 12.17 7.07 13.75
N ILE A 168 12.25 7.03 12.41
CA ILE A 168 11.08 6.94 11.53
C ILE A 168 10.32 5.64 11.76
N ASP A 169 11.02 4.52 11.96
CA ASP A 169 10.37 3.22 12.14
C ASP A 169 9.64 3.14 13.47
N LEU A 170 10.25 3.70 14.53
CA LEU A 170 9.62 3.80 15.84
C LEU A 170 8.42 4.76 15.81
N LYS A 171 8.49 5.84 15.04
CA LYS A 171 7.37 6.77 14.83
C LYS A 171 6.19 6.12 14.09
N LYS A 172 6.46 5.29 13.09
CA LYS A 172 5.43 4.49 12.41
C LYS A 172 4.74 3.54 13.37
N LYS A 173 5.52 2.74 14.11
CA LYS A 173 4.98 1.82 15.13
C LYS A 173 4.15 2.55 16.18
N PHE A 174 4.58 3.75 16.58
CA PHE A 174 3.83 4.59 17.50
C PHE A 174 2.47 5.00 16.91
N ALA A 175 2.43 5.50 15.67
CA ALA A 175 1.19 5.87 15.00
C ALA A 175 0.23 4.68 14.78
N GLU A 176 0.77 3.53 14.39
CA GLU A 176 0.02 2.27 14.24
C GLU A 176 -0.61 1.83 15.58
N THR A 177 0.19 1.80 16.65
CA THR A 177 -0.28 1.41 17.99
C THR A 177 -1.38 2.36 18.50
N VAL A 178 -1.22 3.67 18.27
CA VAL A 178 -2.25 4.65 18.63
C VAL A 178 -3.54 4.42 17.85
N ALA A 179 -3.46 4.16 16.54
CA ALA A 179 -4.63 3.89 15.71
C ALA A 179 -5.37 2.62 16.14
N GLU A 180 -4.63 1.55 16.47
CA GLU A 180 -5.19 0.30 17.00
C GLU A 180 -5.93 0.54 18.33
N MET A 181 -5.25 1.18 19.30
CA MET A 181 -5.83 1.48 20.61
C MET A 181 -7.04 2.42 20.53
N LEU A 182 -7.06 3.33 19.55
CA LEU A 182 -8.20 4.21 19.28
C LEU A 182 -9.39 3.44 18.71
N HIS A 183 -9.14 2.51 17.80
CA HIS A 183 -10.17 1.63 17.26
C HIS A 183 -10.80 0.74 18.33
N GLU A 184 -10.01 0.23 19.26
CA GLU A 184 -10.49 -0.53 20.42
C GLU A 184 -11.33 0.31 21.38
N ALA A 185 -10.89 1.54 21.68
CA ALA A 185 -11.64 2.47 22.53
C ALA A 185 -13.03 2.80 21.94
N GLY A 186 -13.09 3.04 20.62
CA GLY A 186 -14.37 3.31 19.93
C GLY A 186 -15.33 2.12 19.90
N LYS A 187 -14.84 0.87 19.89
CA LYS A 187 -15.69 -0.32 19.98
C LYS A 187 -16.31 -0.49 21.37
N ALA A 188 -15.52 -0.24 22.42
CA ALA A 188 -15.98 -0.37 23.80
C ALA A 188 -17.11 0.63 24.16
N ASP A 189 -17.10 1.82 23.55
CA ASP A 189 -18.18 2.79 23.74
C ASP A 189 -19.48 2.39 23.02
N HIS A 190 -19.39 1.73 21.86
CA HIS A 190 -20.56 1.25 21.11
C HIS A 190 -21.25 0.05 21.79
N GLU A 191 -20.49 -0.82 22.47
CA GLU A 191 -21.02 -1.95 23.24
C GLU A 191 -21.65 -1.53 24.59
N ARG A 192 -21.23 -0.40 25.17
CA ARG A 192 -21.84 0.14 26.41
C ARG A 192 -23.13 0.93 26.17
N ALA A 193 -23.36 1.37 24.94
CA ALA A 193 -24.53 2.16 24.55
C ALA A 193 -25.66 1.32 23.92
N SER A 194 -25.46 0.01 23.75
CA SER A 194 -26.47 -0.96 23.25
C SER A 194 -27.03 -1.79 24.40
#